data_AF-A0A0G4PD40-F1
#
_entry.id   AF-A0A0G4PD40-F1
#
_cell.length_a   1.000
_cell.length_b   1.000
_cell.length_c   1.000
_cell.angle_alpha   90.00
_cell.angle_beta   90.00
_cell.angle_gamma   90.00
#
_symmetry.space_group_name_H-M   'P 1'
#
loop_
_entity.id
_entity.type
_entity.pdbx_description
1 polymer ?
#
loop_
_entity_poly.entity_id
_entity_poly.type
_entity_poly.pdbx_seq_one_letter_code
_entity_poly.pdbx_strand_id
1 'polypeptide(L)'
;MTRLFLPPLTVSFVTMLLIAAGAWDYPAEVAAGRTIIRTESEFHQPRLAGLGAQLITWRVMVVQMLDYGHWGEYYPPYDVHPWAIPMEYRSSMLLFLMFLITVRLRIHYRIGILAALLVYSYSITRWVAVLFLAGAIIAETVVLYPIREHESPDSQECQNGSGREGYQLLSLQEMTNTRGTPLPSSSSGAEASTAVTDSRQRRLYRQVLCTITIIVGLYLMSAPDYCISRMPGYRTVAVLIPPHDERDWRFYPSVGAILLVAALAHSPRDGLLVRGLESRLVQYLGRVSYSLCLVHGPVMHGLGYRVFPLIWAWRWDGW
;
A
#
# COMPACT_ATOMS: atom_id res chain seq x y z
N MET A 1 9.17 15.55 5.65
CA MET A 1 8.91 16.23 4.36
C MET A 1 10.09 16.11 3.41
N THR A 2 11.29 16.57 3.77
CA THR A 2 12.47 16.57 2.88
C THR A 2 12.81 15.20 2.27
N ARG A 3 12.74 14.11 3.05
CA ARG A 3 13.06 12.75 2.55
C ARG A 3 12.07 12.21 1.51
N LEU A 4 10.80 12.63 1.55
CA LEU A 4 9.75 12.13 0.65
C LEU A 4 9.78 12.86 -0.70
N PHE A 5 10.03 14.17 -0.67
CA PHE A 5 10.00 15.01 -1.88
C PHE A 5 11.37 15.16 -2.56
N LEU A 6 12.49 14.98 -1.86
CA LEU A 6 13.81 15.20 -2.45
C LEU A 6 14.10 14.27 -3.65
N PRO A 7 13.85 12.95 -3.59
CA PRO A 7 14.06 12.07 -4.74
C PRO A 7 13.23 12.43 -6.00
N PRO A 8 11.89 12.59 -5.94
CA PRO A 8 11.11 12.94 -7.13
C PRO A 8 11.41 14.35 -7.66
N LEU A 9 11.72 15.31 -6.78
CA LEU A 9 12.14 16.65 -7.20
C LEU A 9 13.49 16.63 -7.90
N THR A 10 14.42 15.79 -7.45
CA THR A 10 15.73 15.62 -8.09
C THR A 10 15.57 14.99 -9.48
N VAL A 11 14.77 13.93 -9.58
CA VAL A 11 14.52 13.26 -10.87
C VAL A 11 13.82 14.20 -11.85
N SER A 12 12.76 14.89 -11.43
CA SER A 12 12.06 15.85 -12.29
C SER A 12 12.91 17.08 -12.68
N PHE A 13 13.86 17.47 -11.84
CA PHE A 13 14.83 18.52 -12.19
C PHE A 13 15.80 18.02 -13.28
N VAL A 14 16.31 16.79 -13.15
CA VAL A 14 17.15 16.18 -14.17
C VAL A 14 16.38 15.99 -15.48
N THR A 15 15.12 15.55 -15.44
CA THR A 15 14.30 15.43 -16.66
C THR A 15 14.06 16.77 -17.32
N MET A 16 13.80 17.83 -16.54
CA MET A 16 13.69 19.19 -17.08
C MET A 16 14.97 19.61 -17.82
N LEU A 17 16.17 19.35 -17.26
CA LEU A 17 17.42 19.63 -17.96
C LEU A 17 17.59 18.82 -19.26
N LEU A 18 17.18 17.55 -19.25
CA LEU A 18 17.26 16.71 -20.45
C LEU A 18 16.26 17.14 -21.54
N ILE A 19 15.07 17.60 -21.15
CA ILE A 19 14.09 18.20 -22.06
C ILE A 19 14.63 19.52 -22.63
N ALA A 20 15.27 20.35 -21.81
CA ALA A 20 15.97 21.55 -22.27
C ALA A 20 17.05 21.24 -23.31
N ALA A 21 17.76 20.12 -23.14
CA ALA A 21 18.76 19.63 -24.09
C ALA A 21 18.18 18.98 -25.36
N GLY A 22 16.86 18.82 -25.49
CA GLY A 22 16.21 18.22 -26.66
C GLY A 22 16.19 16.70 -26.67
N ALA A 23 16.45 16.03 -25.55
CA ALA A 23 16.44 14.56 -25.50
C ALA A 23 15.04 13.96 -25.77
N TRP A 24 13.97 14.73 -25.52
CA TRP A 24 12.56 14.35 -25.68
C TRP A 24 11.95 14.65 -27.04
N ASP A 25 12.64 15.37 -27.94
CA ASP A 25 12.06 15.81 -29.22
C ASP A 25 11.67 14.61 -30.11
N TYR A 26 12.58 13.65 -30.29
CA TYR A 26 12.31 12.43 -31.07
C TYR A 26 11.27 11.49 -30.43
N PRO A 27 11.35 11.15 -29.13
CA PRO A 27 10.30 10.41 -28.45
C PRO A 27 8.89 11.01 -28.58
N ALA A 28 8.78 12.34 -28.49
CA ALA A 28 7.49 13.02 -28.60
C ALA A 28 6.87 12.87 -29.99
N GLU A 29 7.67 12.87 -31.05
CA GLU A 29 7.20 12.61 -32.43
C GLU A 29 6.73 11.16 -32.60
N VAL A 30 7.49 10.19 -32.07
CA VAL A 30 7.12 8.77 -32.11
C VAL A 30 5.81 8.51 -31.35
N ALA A 31 5.65 9.14 -30.18
CA ALA A 31 4.44 9.07 -29.38
C ALA A 31 3.24 9.70 -30.10
N ALA A 32 3.43 10.85 -30.75
CA ALA A 32 2.38 11.53 -31.52
C ALA A 32 1.94 10.72 -32.76
N GLY A 33 2.85 9.96 -33.37
CA GLY A 33 2.58 9.16 -34.57
C GLY A 33 1.53 8.06 -34.38
N ARG A 34 1.32 7.54 -33.16
CA ARG A 34 0.39 6.43 -32.81
C ARG A 34 0.46 5.18 -33.71
N THR A 35 1.49 5.05 -34.54
CA THR A 35 1.66 3.91 -35.46
C THR A 35 2.12 2.66 -34.72
N ILE A 36 2.98 2.86 -33.71
CA ILE A 36 3.67 1.80 -32.97
C ILE A 36 3.07 1.56 -31.58
N ILE A 37 2.78 2.63 -30.81
CA ILE A 37 2.16 2.54 -29.47
C ILE A 37 0.72 3.03 -29.59
N ARG A 38 -0.23 2.10 -29.44
CA ARG A 38 -1.67 2.34 -29.74
C ARG A 38 -2.55 2.50 -28.51
N THR A 39 -2.08 2.06 -27.34
CA THR A 39 -2.97 1.83 -26.20
C THR A 39 -3.16 3.09 -25.36
N GLU A 40 -2.09 3.77 -24.92
CA GLU A 40 -2.13 5.13 -24.35
C GLU A 40 -0.76 5.83 -24.51
N SER A 41 -0.77 7.14 -24.80
CA SER A 41 0.45 7.95 -24.86
C SER A 41 0.52 8.84 -23.64
N GLU A 42 1.55 8.65 -22.83
CA GLU A 42 1.85 9.54 -21.70
C GLU A 42 2.13 10.97 -22.20
N PHE A 43 1.81 11.96 -21.37
CA PHE A 43 1.99 13.36 -21.72
C PHE A 43 3.49 13.69 -21.83
N HIS A 44 3.90 14.18 -23.00
CA HIS A 44 5.27 14.63 -23.24
C HIS A 44 5.33 16.15 -23.11
N GLN A 45 6.09 16.65 -22.14
CA GLN A 45 6.27 18.08 -22.01
C GLN A 45 7.10 18.64 -23.19
N PRO A 46 6.59 19.67 -23.89
CA PRO A 46 7.33 20.27 -25.01
C PRO A 46 8.54 21.06 -24.53
N ARG A 47 9.59 21.10 -25.37
CA ARG A 47 10.74 21.98 -25.15
C ARG A 47 10.33 23.44 -25.30
N LEU A 48 10.45 24.21 -24.22
CA LEU A 48 10.24 25.67 -24.24
C LEU A 48 11.46 26.40 -24.81
N ALA A 49 11.24 27.61 -25.35
CA ALA A 49 12.24 28.41 -26.06
C ALA A 49 13.48 28.83 -25.22
N GLY A 50 13.44 28.67 -23.89
CA GLY A 50 14.59 28.96 -23.03
C GLY A 50 14.59 28.18 -21.72
N LEU A 51 15.78 27.94 -21.18
CA LEU A 51 15.99 27.24 -19.91
C LEU A 51 15.32 27.98 -18.74
N GLY A 52 15.29 29.31 -18.76
CA GLY A 52 14.56 30.11 -17.77
C GLY A 52 13.05 29.83 -17.77
N ALA A 53 12.43 29.68 -18.94
CA ALA A 53 11.01 29.34 -19.04
C ALA A 53 10.73 27.93 -18.50
N GLN A 54 11.58 26.95 -18.83
CA GLN A 54 11.47 25.60 -18.27
C GLN A 54 11.65 25.57 -16.76
N LEU A 55 12.63 26.31 -16.23
CA LEU A 55 12.82 26.46 -14.78
C LEU A 55 11.60 27.04 -14.09
N ILE A 56 10.94 28.04 -14.68
CA ILE A 56 9.71 28.63 -14.12
C ILE A 56 8.59 27.58 -14.12
N THR A 57 8.36 26.89 -15.22
CA THR A 57 7.34 25.82 -15.29
C THR A 57 7.62 24.69 -14.30
N TRP A 58 8.89 24.30 -14.15
CA TRP A 58 9.31 23.32 -13.16
C TRP A 58 9.04 23.83 -11.73
N ARG A 59 9.36 25.09 -11.42
CA ARG A 59 9.05 25.70 -10.11
C ARG A 59 7.55 25.70 -9.82
N VAL A 60 6.71 26.03 -10.81
CA VAL A 60 5.25 25.97 -10.67
C VAL A 60 4.79 24.55 -10.35
N MET A 61 5.34 23.54 -11.04
CA MET A 61 5.08 22.15 -10.71
C MET A 61 5.48 21.82 -9.27
N VAL A 62 6.67 22.23 -8.82
CA VAL A 62 7.09 21.99 -7.43
C VAL A 62 6.12 22.60 -6.42
N VAL A 63 5.66 23.83 -6.66
CA VAL A 63 4.69 24.51 -5.79
C VAL A 63 3.35 23.77 -5.79
N GLN A 64 2.85 23.36 -6.95
CA GLN A 64 1.59 22.59 -7.06
C GLN A 64 1.69 21.22 -6.39
N MET A 65 2.84 20.58 -6.48
CA MET A 65 3.12 19.29 -5.85
C MET A 65 3.18 19.39 -4.31
N LEU A 66 3.62 20.54 -3.78
CA LEU A 66 3.67 20.84 -2.35
C LEU A 66 2.39 21.49 -1.82
N ASP A 67 1.49 21.93 -2.71
CA ASP A 67 0.24 22.57 -2.30
C ASP A 67 -0.65 21.59 -1.55
N TYR A 68 -1.04 21.97 -0.33
CA TYR A 68 -1.92 21.20 0.52
C TYR A 68 -3.40 21.47 0.22
N GLY A 69 -3.74 22.67 -0.28
CA GLY A 69 -5.12 23.10 -0.44
C GLY A 69 -5.87 22.41 -1.57
N HIS A 70 -5.14 21.93 -2.58
CA HIS A 70 -5.74 21.28 -3.74
C HIS A 70 -5.88 19.77 -3.55
N TRP A 71 -7.05 19.28 -3.12
CA TRP A 71 -7.30 17.85 -2.93
C TRP A 71 -7.56 17.06 -4.22
N GLY A 72 -7.51 17.71 -5.38
CA GLY A 72 -7.61 17.04 -6.68
C GLY A 72 -6.37 16.21 -7.01
N GLU A 73 -6.50 15.38 -8.03
CA GLU A 73 -5.38 14.63 -8.59
C GLU A 73 -4.51 15.56 -9.42
N TYR A 74 -3.21 15.52 -9.14
CA TYR A 74 -2.23 16.33 -9.84
C TYR A 74 -1.21 15.41 -10.49
N TYR A 75 -1.17 15.48 -11.82
CA TYR A 75 -0.20 14.76 -12.65
C TYR A 75 0.90 15.73 -13.06
N PRO A 76 2.13 15.58 -12.55
CA PRO A 76 3.21 16.49 -12.91
C PRO A 76 3.56 16.37 -14.40
N PRO A 77 3.82 17.49 -15.11
CA PRO A 77 4.05 17.47 -16.56
C PRO A 77 5.40 16.85 -16.96
N TYR A 78 6.39 16.90 -16.07
CA TYR A 78 7.75 16.39 -16.33
C TYR A 78 7.87 14.87 -16.13
N ASP A 79 7.00 14.31 -15.30
CA ASP A 79 6.85 12.87 -15.07
C ASP A 79 5.50 12.64 -14.40
N VAL A 80 4.66 11.80 -15.02
CA VAL A 80 3.31 11.51 -14.53
C VAL A 80 3.31 10.53 -13.37
N HIS A 81 4.32 9.68 -13.25
CA HIS A 81 4.35 8.57 -12.29
C HIS A 81 4.40 9.00 -10.81
N PRO A 82 5.07 10.11 -10.44
CA PRO A 82 5.06 10.64 -9.07
C PRO A 82 3.73 11.25 -8.60
N TRP A 83 2.65 11.19 -9.40
CA TRP A 83 1.33 11.76 -9.06
C TRP A 83 0.75 11.29 -7.71
N ALA A 84 1.13 10.10 -7.25
CA ALA A 84 0.68 9.56 -5.97
C ALA A 84 1.28 10.31 -4.76
N ILE A 85 2.50 10.85 -4.89
CA ILE A 85 3.29 11.39 -3.78
C ILE A 85 2.58 12.57 -3.08
N PRO A 86 2.05 13.59 -3.78
CA PRO A 86 1.30 14.67 -3.15
C PRO A 86 0.06 14.18 -2.38
N MET A 87 -0.63 13.20 -2.92
CA MET A 87 -1.85 12.66 -2.30
C MET A 87 -1.51 11.86 -1.04
N GLU A 88 -0.50 10.99 -1.11
CA GLU A 88 0.01 10.25 0.05
C GLU A 88 0.44 11.18 1.18
N TYR A 89 1.13 12.28 0.82
CA TYR A 89 1.53 13.29 1.78
C TYR A 89 0.33 13.93 2.50
N ARG A 90 -0.70 14.36 1.75
CA ARG A 90 -1.92 14.97 2.33
C ARG A 90 -2.69 13.98 3.21
N SER A 91 -2.87 12.74 2.77
CA SER A 91 -3.53 11.70 3.57
C SER A 91 -2.74 11.33 4.82
N SER A 92 -1.41 11.34 4.77
CA SER A 92 -0.56 11.13 5.94
C SER A 92 -0.69 12.27 6.97
N MET A 93 -0.79 13.53 6.51
CA MET A 93 -1.05 14.67 7.39
C MET A 93 -2.42 14.58 8.06
N LEU A 94 -3.44 14.13 7.31
CA LEU A 94 -4.78 13.88 7.87
C LEU A 94 -4.74 12.82 8.97
N LEU A 95 -4.06 11.68 8.74
CA LEU A 95 -3.90 10.65 9.78
C LEU A 95 -3.14 11.17 10.99
N PHE A 96 -2.06 11.92 10.78
CA PHE A 96 -1.28 12.50 11.86
C PHE A 96 -2.14 13.44 12.73
N LEU A 97 -2.91 14.33 12.10
CA LEU A 97 -3.84 15.21 12.80
C LEU A 97 -4.91 14.42 13.54
N MET A 98 -5.48 13.39 12.92
CA MET A 98 -6.46 12.52 13.57
C MET A 98 -5.88 11.82 14.80
N PHE A 99 -4.66 11.32 14.74
CA PHE A 99 -4.01 10.70 15.89
C PHE A 99 -3.70 11.70 17.00
N LEU A 100 -3.33 12.94 16.68
CA LEU A 100 -3.16 13.99 17.68
C LEU A 100 -4.48 14.32 18.38
N ILE A 101 -5.58 14.45 17.64
CA ILE A 101 -6.91 14.73 18.19
C ILE A 101 -7.40 13.55 19.04
N THR A 102 -7.16 12.32 18.59
CA THR A 102 -7.65 11.10 19.24
C THR A 102 -6.70 10.50 20.28
N VAL A 103 -5.57 11.14 20.58
CA VAL A 103 -4.50 10.58 21.44
C VAL A 103 -4.98 10.21 22.86
N ARG A 104 -5.99 10.93 23.38
CA ARG A 104 -6.57 10.68 24.72
C ARG A 104 -7.88 9.90 24.69
N LEU A 105 -8.38 9.53 23.52
CA LEU A 105 -9.61 8.77 23.41
C LEU A 105 -9.35 7.28 23.64
N ARG A 106 -10.33 6.59 24.24
CA ARG A 106 -10.28 5.13 24.31
C ARG A 106 -10.38 4.53 22.91
N ILE A 107 -9.73 3.38 22.72
CA ILE A 107 -9.58 2.71 21.42
C ILE A 107 -10.90 2.48 20.67
N HIS A 108 -11.97 2.09 21.36
CA HIS A 108 -13.29 1.89 20.74
C HIS A 108 -13.85 3.17 20.12
N TYR A 109 -13.76 4.31 20.82
CA TYR A 109 -14.21 5.60 20.30
C TYR A 109 -13.32 6.08 19.16
N ARG A 110 -12.01 5.84 19.26
CA ARG A 110 -11.05 6.17 18.19
C ARG A 110 -11.35 5.40 16.91
N ILE A 111 -11.59 4.08 16.99
CA ILE A 111 -12.01 3.27 15.84
C ILE A 111 -13.34 3.78 15.29
N GLY A 112 -14.32 4.12 16.13
CA GLY A 112 -15.59 4.69 15.70
C GLY A 112 -15.44 6.00 14.91
N ILE A 113 -14.57 6.90 15.37
CA ILE A 113 -14.28 8.16 14.66
C ILE A 113 -13.58 7.91 13.33
N LEU A 114 -12.58 7.02 13.31
CA LEU A 114 -11.88 6.66 12.07
C LEU A 114 -12.85 6.01 11.05
N ALA A 115 -13.75 5.15 11.52
CA ALA A 115 -14.76 4.53 10.67
C ALA A 115 -15.77 5.56 10.13
N ALA A 116 -16.22 6.51 10.96
CA ALA A 116 -17.07 7.60 10.51
C ALA A 116 -16.38 8.49 9.46
N LEU A 117 -15.10 8.80 9.67
CA LEU A 117 -14.30 9.58 8.73
C LEU A 117 -14.02 8.82 7.42
N LEU A 118 -13.89 7.49 7.49
CA LEU A 118 -13.77 6.63 6.32
C LEU A 118 -15.04 6.67 5.48
N VAL A 119 -16.20 6.49 6.11
CA VAL A 119 -17.51 6.58 5.41
C VAL A 119 -17.71 7.97 4.82
N TYR A 120 -17.37 9.03 5.57
CA TYR A 120 -17.41 10.39 5.05
C TYR A 120 -16.50 10.55 3.83
N SER A 121 -15.23 10.13 3.92
CA SER A 121 -14.26 10.23 2.82
C SER A 121 -14.70 9.46 1.57
N TYR A 122 -15.39 8.34 1.76
CA TYR A 122 -15.97 7.57 0.67
C TYR A 122 -17.13 8.32 -0.01
N SER A 123 -18.01 8.98 0.75
CA SER A 123 -19.12 9.76 0.22
C SER A 123 -18.68 10.98 -0.61
N ILE A 124 -17.51 11.55 -0.32
CA ILE A 124 -16.88 12.62 -1.14
C ILE A 124 -15.86 12.07 -2.15
N THR A 125 -15.94 10.77 -2.48
CA THR A 125 -15.12 10.07 -3.49
C THR A 125 -13.60 10.22 -3.30
N ARG A 126 -13.14 10.40 -2.05
CA ARG A 126 -11.72 10.54 -1.68
C ARG A 126 -11.07 9.18 -1.40
N TRP A 127 -10.88 8.41 -2.46
CA TRP A 127 -10.37 7.03 -2.39
C TRP A 127 -9.01 6.89 -1.66
N VAL A 128 -8.05 7.82 -1.86
CA VAL A 128 -6.74 7.77 -1.17
C VAL A 128 -6.91 7.89 0.35
N ALA A 129 -7.78 8.80 0.82
CA ALA A 129 -8.05 8.96 2.24
C ALA A 129 -8.70 7.71 2.83
N VAL A 130 -9.61 7.07 2.08
CA VAL A 130 -10.24 5.80 2.48
C VAL A 130 -9.19 4.70 2.72
N LEU A 131 -8.23 4.53 1.81
CA LEU A 131 -7.15 3.54 1.95
C LEU A 131 -6.29 3.77 3.19
N PHE A 132 -5.91 5.03 3.45
CA PHE A 132 -5.12 5.42 4.61
C PHE A 132 -5.89 5.22 5.93
N LEU A 133 -7.16 5.61 5.97
CA LEU A 133 -8.04 5.41 7.13
C LEU A 133 -8.31 3.94 7.39
N ALA A 134 -8.53 3.14 6.35
CA ALA A 134 -8.69 1.68 6.47
C ALA A 134 -7.41 1.04 7.06
N GLY A 135 -6.23 1.44 6.57
CA GLY A 135 -4.95 1.00 7.13
C GLY A 135 -4.79 1.37 8.61
N ALA A 136 -5.19 2.59 9.00
CA ALA A 136 -5.18 3.01 10.40
C ALA A 136 -6.11 2.15 11.27
N ILE A 137 -7.32 1.83 10.79
CA ILE A 137 -8.26 0.96 11.50
C ILE A 137 -7.67 -0.46 11.65
N ILE A 138 -7.09 -1.02 10.58
CA ILE A 138 -6.43 -2.34 10.61
C ILE A 138 -5.28 -2.36 11.64
N ALA A 139 -4.50 -1.29 11.72
CA ALA A 139 -3.42 -1.21 12.71
C ALA A 139 -3.97 -1.25 14.15
N GLU A 140 -5.09 -0.57 14.43
CA GLU A 140 -5.75 -0.63 15.74
C GLU A 140 -6.30 -2.03 16.05
N THR A 141 -6.85 -2.75 15.04
CA THR A 141 -7.36 -4.12 15.27
C THR A 141 -6.23 -5.09 15.58
N VAL A 142 -5.05 -4.93 14.98
CA VAL A 142 -3.86 -5.74 15.32
C VAL A 142 -3.43 -5.53 16.77
N VAL A 143 -3.51 -4.29 17.28
CA VAL A 143 -3.21 -3.98 18.68
C VAL A 143 -4.26 -4.58 19.62
N LEU A 144 -5.54 -4.55 19.25
CA LEU A 144 -6.64 -5.12 20.05
C LEU A 144 -6.62 -6.64 20.09
N TYR A 145 -6.24 -7.28 18.99
CA TYR A 145 -6.26 -8.73 18.83
C TYR A 145 -4.86 -9.25 18.52
N PRO A 146 -3.92 -9.17 19.49
CA PRO A 146 -2.55 -9.61 19.26
C PRO A 146 -2.54 -11.09 18.89
N ILE A 147 -1.81 -11.42 17.84
CA ILE A 147 -1.58 -12.81 17.45
C ILE A 147 -0.75 -13.45 18.56
N ARG A 148 -1.35 -14.34 19.36
CA ARG A 148 -0.59 -15.19 20.29
C ARG A 148 0.34 -16.10 19.48
N GLU A 149 1.60 -15.70 19.36
CA GLU A 149 2.67 -16.60 18.96
C GLU A 149 2.86 -17.61 20.11
N HIS A 150 2.77 -18.90 19.80
CA HIS A 150 3.02 -19.94 20.79
C HIS A 150 4.53 -19.99 20.97
N GLU A 151 5.04 -19.30 21.98
CA GLU A 151 6.42 -19.47 22.42
C GLU A 151 6.61 -20.98 22.68
N SER A 152 7.49 -21.61 21.91
CA SER A 152 7.96 -22.96 22.22
C SER A 152 8.70 -22.88 23.56
N PRO A 153 8.39 -23.74 24.56
CA PRO A 153 8.95 -23.64 25.91
C PRO A 153 10.49 -23.68 25.98
N ASP A 154 11.18 -24.14 24.93
CA ASP A 154 12.65 -24.12 24.82
C ASP A 154 13.27 -22.72 24.77
N SER A 155 12.48 -21.65 24.53
CA SER A 155 13.00 -20.27 24.45
C SER A 155 12.92 -19.49 25.77
N GLN A 156 12.10 -19.94 26.73
CA GLN A 156 11.90 -19.23 28.00
C GLN A 156 13.04 -19.45 29.01
N GLU A 157 13.78 -20.56 28.93
CA GLU A 157 14.97 -20.78 29.78
C GLU A 157 16.14 -19.83 29.42
N CYS A 158 16.24 -19.36 28.18
CA CYS A 158 17.26 -18.39 27.79
C CYS A 158 16.91 -16.93 28.10
N GLN A 159 15.63 -16.59 28.29
CA GLN A 159 15.22 -15.19 28.58
C GLN A 159 15.15 -14.87 30.07
N ASN A 160 14.91 -15.86 30.95
CA ASN A 160 14.93 -15.65 32.40
C ASN A 160 16.33 -15.37 32.98
N GLY A 161 17.40 -15.51 32.17
CA GLY A 161 18.78 -15.24 32.56
C GLY A 161 19.33 -13.85 32.24
N SER A 162 18.60 -12.99 31.54
CA SER A 162 19.13 -11.68 31.13
C SER A 162 18.08 -10.58 31.30
N GLY A 163 18.14 -9.92 32.46
CA GLY A 163 17.29 -8.78 32.78
C GLY A 163 17.33 -7.68 31.73
N ARG A 164 16.15 -7.28 31.25
CA ARG A 164 15.93 -6.00 30.57
C ARG A 164 14.55 -5.45 30.95
N GLU A 165 14.62 -4.27 31.56
CA GLU A 165 13.52 -3.39 31.94
C GLU A 165 12.65 -3.02 30.73
N GLY A 166 11.33 -3.00 30.92
CA GLY A 166 10.39 -2.54 29.89
C GLY A 166 8.92 -2.69 30.26
N TYR A 167 8.39 -1.70 30.99
CA TYR A 167 6.97 -1.29 31.06
C TYR A 167 5.93 -2.39 31.36
N GLN A 168 5.86 -2.76 32.63
CA GLN A 168 4.75 -3.51 33.21
C GLN A 168 3.57 -2.56 33.46
N LEU A 169 2.53 -2.66 32.63
CA LEU A 169 1.23 -2.03 32.88
C LEU A 169 0.64 -2.63 34.15
N LEU A 170 0.49 -1.79 35.18
CA LEU A 170 -0.15 -2.09 36.46
C LEU A 170 -1.59 -2.59 36.25
N SER A 171 -1.79 -3.90 36.33
CA SER A 171 -3.07 -4.45 36.79
C SER A 171 -3.07 -4.35 38.31
N LEU A 172 -3.87 -3.43 38.86
CA LEU A 172 -4.31 -3.49 40.24
C LEU A 172 -5.08 -4.81 40.42
N GLN A 173 -4.40 -5.84 40.91
CA GLN A 173 -5.07 -7.03 41.43
C GLN A 173 -5.05 -6.94 42.94
N GLU A 174 -6.25 -6.75 43.48
CA GLU A 174 -6.57 -6.71 44.89
C GLU A 174 -5.87 -7.81 45.69
N MET A 175 -5.29 -7.39 46.81
CA MET A 175 -5.00 -8.27 47.94
C MET A 175 -6.30 -8.89 48.45
N THR A 176 -6.45 -10.20 48.30
CA THR A 176 -7.17 -10.98 49.31
C THR A 176 -6.55 -12.36 49.45
N ASN A 177 -6.36 -12.68 50.72
CA ASN A 177 -5.61 -13.76 51.34
C ASN A 177 -6.41 -15.08 51.33
N THR A 178 -5.77 -16.25 51.14
CA THR A 178 -5.81 -17.38 52.10
C THR A 178 -5.11 -18.65 51.59
N ARG A 179 -4.51 -19.36 52.55
CA ARG A 179 -3.69 -20.59 52.49
C ARG A 179 -4.47 -21.84 52.04
N GLY A 180 -3.75 -22.77 51.40
CA GLY A 180 -4.06 -24.21 51.40
C GLY A 180 -3.56 -24.98 50.16
N THR A 181 -2.45 -25.71 50.28
CA THR A 181 -2.01 -26.81 49.37
C THR A 181 -2.66 -28.15 49.80
N PRO A 182 -2.59 -29.29 49.07
CA PRO A 182 -1.84 -29.65 47.84
C PRO A 182 -2.64 -30.42 46.72
N LEU A 183 -2.00 -30.60 45.54
CA LEU A 183 -2.38 -31.41 44.35
C LEU A 183 -2.32 -32.95 44.58
N PRO A 184 -2.65 -33.86 43.62
CA PRO A 184 -3.43 -33.75 42.37
C PRO A 184 -4.52 -34.87 42.23
N SER A 185 -5.52 -34.70 41.35
CA SER A 185 -6.38 -35.81 40.93
C SER A 185 -6.55 -35.90 39.40
N SER A 186 -6.61 -37.13 38.93
CA SER A 186 -6.31 -37.64 37.61
C SER A 186 -7.49 -37.59 36.63
N SER A 187 -7.79 -36.43 36.05
CA SER A 187 -8.71 -36.28 34.90
C SER A 187 -8.15 -35.46 33.72
N SER A 188 -6.89 -35.05 33.80
CA SER A 188 -6.28 -34.08 32.86
C SER A 188 -6.01 -34.60 31.45
N GLY A 189 -6.04 -35.91 31.20
CA GLY A 189 -5.68 -36.49 29.89
C GLY A 189 -6.73 -36.26 28.78
N ALA A 190 -8.02 -36.28 29.13
CA ALA A 190 -9.11 -36.08 28.18
C ALA A 190 -9.32 -34.59 27.87
N GLU A 191 -9.24 -33.72 28.89
CA GLU A 191 -9.36 -32.27 28.73
C GLU A 191 -8.14 -31.63 28.04
N ALA A 192 -6.93 -32.13 28.31
CA ALA A 192 -5.74 -31.69 27.58
C ALA A 192 -5.80 -32.12 26.10
N SER A 193 -6.29 -33.34 25.81
CA SER A 193 -6.45 -33.80 24.43
C SER A 193 -7.48 -32.95 23.67
N THR A 194 -8.65 -32.66 24.25
CA THR A 194 -9.67 -31.83 23.58
C THR A 194 -9.25 -30.37 23.40
N ALA A 195 -8.53 -29.79 24.37
CA ALA A 195 -7.98 -28.43 24.27
C ALA A 195 -6.89 -28.32 23.19
N VAL A 196 -6.06 -29.36 23.02
CA VAL A 196 -5.04 -29.43 21.96
C VAL A 196 -5.66 -29.60 20.58
N THR A 197 -6.76 -30.34 20.44
CA THR A 197 -7.47 -30.47 19.15
C THR A 197 -8.21 -29.18 18.77
N ASP A 198 -8.90 -28.52 19.71
CA ASP A 198 -9.62 -27.25 19.45
C ASP A 198 -8.64 -26.13 19.05
N SER A 199 -7.47 -26.05 19.68
CA SER A 199 -6.43 -25.07 19.32
C SER A 199 -5.83 -25.31 17.92
N ARG A 200 -5.59 -26.57 17.52
CA ARG A 200 -5.16 -26.91 16.15
C ARG A 200 -6.23 -26.59 15.12
N GLN A 201 -7.50 -26.93 15.40
CA GLN A 201 -8.60 -26.68 14.49
C GLN A 201 -8.86 -25.19 14.27
N ARG A 202 -8.81 -24.37 15.33
CA ARG A 202 -8.89 -22.90 15.22
C ARG A 202 -7.73 -22.31 14.44
N ARG A 203 -6.51 -22.86 14.60
CA ARG A 203 -5.33 -22.42 13.82
C ARG A 203 -5.50 -22.71 12.34
N LEU A 204 -5.95 -23.91 11.99
CA LEU A 204 -6.21 -24.30 10.60
C LEU A 204 -7.33 -23.45 10.00
N TYR A 205 -8.44 -23.27 10.71
CA TYR A 205 -9.55 -22.42 10.26
C TYR A 205 -9.09 -20.98 9.98
N ARG A 206 -8.30 -20.38 10.88
CA ARG A 206 -7.75 -19.04 10.68
C ARG A 206 -6.82 -18.96 9.47
N GLN A 207 -5.96 -19.96 9.28
CA GLN A 207 -5.06 -20.02 8.11
C GLN A 207 -5.83 -20.15 6.80
N VAL A 208 -6.85 -21.01 6.75
CA VAL A 208 -7.72 -21.16 5.59
C VAL A 208 -8.46 -19.86 5.30
N LEU A 209 -9.07 -19.24 6.32
CA LEU A 209 -9.77 -17.97 6.19
C LEU A 209 -8.84 -16.87 5.64
N CYS A 210 -7.66 -16.70 6.23
CA CYS A 210 -6.66 -15.73 5.75
C CYS A 210 -6.26 -16.00 4.29
N THR A 211 -6.02 -17.26 3.92
CA THR A 211 -5.63 -17.63 2.55
C THR A 211 -6.75 -17.32 1.56
N ILE A 212 -8.00 -17.62 1.90
CA ILE A 212 -9.17 -17.27 1.09
C ILE A 212 -9.27 -15.75 0.94
N THR A 213 -9.12 -14.99 2.03
CA THR A 213 -9.16 -13.52 1.97
C THR A 213 -8.05 -12.95 1.09
N ILE A 214 -6.84 -13.52 1.10
CA ILE A 214 -5.74 -13.12 0.21
C ILE A 214 -6.10 -13.41 -1.25
N ILE A 215 -6.63 -14.60 -1.55
CA ILE A 215 -7.03 -14.97 -2.92
C ILE A 215 -8.12 -14.02 -3.42
N VAL A 216 -9.12 -13.73 -2.60
CA VAL A 216 -10.19 -12.77 -2.93
C VAL A 216 -9.62 -11.37 -3.11
N GLY A 217 -8.72 -10.92 -2.24
CA GLY A 217 -8.06 -9.62 -2.35
C GLY A 217 -7.26 -9.47 -3.65
N LEU A 218 -6.46 -10.48 -4.00
CA LEU A 218 -5.69 -10.52 -5.25
C LEU A 218 -6.60 -10.57 -6.49
N TYR A 219 -7.70 -11.31 -6.41
CA TYR A 219 -8.71 -11.35 -7.46
C TYR A 219 -9.33 -9.97 -7.69
N LEU A 220 -9.77 -9.28 -6.64
CA LEU A 220 -10.32 -7.93 -6.77
C LEU A 220 -9.27 -6.91 -7.23
N MET A 221 -8.01 -7.07 -6.82
CA MET A 221 -6.92 -6.18 -7.22
C MET A 221 -6.50 -6.36 -8.69
N SER A 222 -6.79 -7.52 -9.28
CA SER A 222 -6.54 -7.81 -10.70
C SER A 222 -7.67 -7.34 -11.62
N ALA A 223 -8.62 -6.55 -11.10
CA ALA A 223 -9.72 -6.02 -11.90
C ALA A 223 -9.19 -5.14 -13.05
N PRO A 224 -9.71 -5.28 -14.27
CA PRO A 224 -9.24 -4.53 -15.42
C PRO A 224 -9.68 -3.05 -15.35
N ASP A 225 -8.85 -2.15 -15.87
CA ASP A 225 -9.16 -0.72 -15.88
C ASP A 225 -10.32 -0.36 -16.84
N TYR A 226 -10.48 -1.14 -17.91
CA TYR A 226 -11.47 -0.89 -18.96
C TYR A 226 -12.45 -2.05 -19.11
N CYS A 227 -13.72 -1.72 -19.36
CA CYS A 227 -14.75 -2.68 -19.75
C CYS A 227 -14.96 -3.85 -18.76
N ILE A 228 -14.91 -3.58 -17.45
CA ILE A 228 -15.16 -4.58 -16.38
C ILE A 228 -16.46 -5.37 -16.63
N SER A 229 -17.51 -4.71 -17.13
CA SER A 229 -18.81 -5.32 -17.42
C SER A 229 -18.80 -6.37 -18.53
N ARG A 230 -17.80 -6.34 -19.42
CA ARG A 230 -17.67 -7.28 -20.55
C ARG A 230 -16.74 -8.46 -20.25
N MET A 231 -15.92 -8.38 -19.21
CA MET A 231 -14.97 -9.45 -18.90
C MET A 231 -15.66 -10.62 -18.15
N PRO A 232 -15.45 -11.88 -18.59
CA PRO A 232 -15.92 -13.04 -17.84
C PRO A 232 -15.23 -13.08 -16.46
N GLY A 233 -16.01 -13.32 -15.40
CA GLY A 233 -15.53 -13.29 -14.01
C GLY A 233 -15.86 -11.98 -13.27
N TYR A 234 -15.64 -10.83 -13.89
CA TYR A 234 -15.92 -9.52 -13.26
C TYR A 234 -17.29 -8.95 -13.57
N ARG A 235 -17.99 -9.49 -14.58
CA ARG A 235 -19.34 -9.05 -14.98
C ARG A 235 -20.36 -9.02 -13.84
N THR A 236 -20.32 -10.00 -12.94
CA THR A 236 -21.25 -10.05 -11.78
C THR A 236 -20.89 -9.02 -10.73
N VAL A 237 -19.58 -8.83 -10.50
CA VAL A 237 -19.09 -7.88 -9.53
C VAL A 237 -19.39 -6.46 -10.01
N ALA A 238 -19.21 -6.16 -11.31
CA ALA A 238 -19.42 -4.86 -11.94
C ALA A 238 -20.75 -4.17 -11.61
N VAL A 239 -21.80 -4.93 -11.27
CA VAL A 239 -23.12 -4.40 -10.88
C VAL A 239 -23.09 -3.73 -9.50
N LEU A 240 -22.12 -4.10 -8.65
CA LEU A 240 -21.96 -3.59 -7.29
C LEU A 240 -21.18 -2.27 -7.22
N ILE A 241 -20.61 -1.79 -8.33
CA ILE A 241 -19.93 -0.50 -8.33
C ILE A 241 -20.98 0.61 -8.13
N PRO A 242 -20.84 1.47 -7.11
CA PRO A 242 -21.77 2.56 -6.91
C PRO A 242 -21.69 3.57 -8.07
N PRO A 243 -22.83 4.06 -8.59
CA PRO A 243 -22.84 4.97 -9.73
C PRO A 243 -22.35 6.40 -9.41
N HIS A 244 -22.10 6.71 -8.13
CA HIS A 244 -21.61 8.03 -7.71
C HIS A 244 -20.08 8.16 -7.80
N ASP A 245 -19.35 7.06 -8.02
CA ASP A 245 -17.91 7.10 -8.17
C ASP A 245 -17.54 7.46 -9.62
N GLU A 246 -16.95 8.64 -9.83
CA GLU A 246 -16.49 9.10 -11.15
C GLU A 246 -15.36 8.22 -11.72
N ARG A 247 -14.71 7.39 -10.88
CA ARG A 247 -13.53 6.56 -11.21
C ARG A 247 -13.75 5.11 -10.80
N ASP A 248 -14.78 4.51 -11.36
CA ASP A 248 -15.22 3.13 -11.15
C ASP A 248 -14.09 2.08 -11.22
N TRP A 249 -13.10 2.27 -12.09
CA TRP A 249 -11.97 1.35 -12.26
C TRP A 249 -11.09 1.20 -11.01
N ARG A 250 -11.08 2.16 -10.08
CA ARG A 250 -10.23 2.10 -8.86
C ARG A 250 -10.91 1.45 -7.66
N PHE A 251 -12.22 1.22 -7.74
CA PHE A 251 -13.00 0.71 -6.62
C PHE A 251 -12.53 -0.69 -6.18
N TYR A 252 -12.46 -1.66 -7.11
CA TYR A 252 -12.03 -3.02 -6.77
C TYR A 252 -10.57 -3.13 -6.36
N PRO A 253 -9.61 -2.47 -7.04
CA PRO A 253 -8.23 -2.43 -6.57
C PRO A 253 -8.11 -1.89 -5.14
N SER A 254 -8.88 -0.86 -4.79
CA SER A 254 -8.87 -0.29 -3.44
C SER A 254 -9.40 -1.27 -2.39
N VAL A 255 -10.55 -1.91 -2.66
CA VAL A 255 -11.13 -2.91 -1.76
C VAL A 255 -10.22 -4.14 -1.63
N GLY A 256 -9.66 -4.62 -2.75
CA GLY A 256 -8.72 -5.74 -2.79
C GLY A 256 -7.46 -5.45 -1.98
N ALA A 257 -6.90 -4.24 -2.07
CA ALA A 257 -5.75 -3.81 -1.29
C ALA A 257 -6.07 -3.78 0.22
N ILE A 258 -7.22 -3.25 0.64
CA ILE A 258 -7.63 -3.24 2.05
C ILE A 258 -7.74 -4.66 2.60
N LEU A 259 -8.38 -5.57 1.85
CA LEU A 259 -8.53 -6.97 2.24
C LEU A 259 -7.18 -7.69 2.32
N LEU A 260 -6.31 -7.46 1.34
CA LEU A 260 -4.98 -8.06 1.30
C LEU A 260 -4.14 -7.60 2.51
N VAL A 261 -4.10 -6.31 2.78
CA VAL A 261 -3.37 -5.74 3.93
C VAL A 261 -3.96 -6.23 5.25
N ALA A 262 -5.29 -6.26 5.38
CA ALA A 262 -5.95 -6.79 6.57
C ALA A 262 -5.62 -8.26 6.79
N ALA A 263 -5.62 -9.08 5.74
CA ALA A 263 -5.30 -10.50 5.82
C ALA A 263 -3.83 -10.73 6.20
N LEU A 264 -2.90 -9.98 5.60
CA LEU A 264 -1.48 -10.05 5.92
C LEU A 264 -1.20 -9.59 7.36
N ALA A 265 -1.85 -8.52 7.82
CA ALA A 265 -1.68 -7.98 9.16
C ALA A 265 -2.14 -8.94 10.28
N HIS A 266 -3.15 -9.77 10.00
CA HIS A 266 -3.67 -10.77 10.95
C HIS A 266 -3.13 -12.19 10.69
N SER A 267 -2.28 -12.37 9.67
CA SER A 267 -1.69 -13.66 9.33
C SER A 267 -0.54 -13.99 10.28
N PRO A 268 -0.43 -15.24 10.78
CA PRO A 268 0.75 -15.66 11.54
C PRO A 268 2.02 -15.58 10.68
N ARG A 269 3.13 -15.15 11.29
CA ARG A 269 4.45 -15.03 10.64
C ARG A 269 4.99 -16.35 10.11
N ASP A 270 4.59 -17.47 10.70
CA ASP A 270 4.97 -18.81 10.26
C ASP A 270 4.38 -19.22 8.90
N GLY A 271 3.40 -18.46 8.39
CA GLY A 271 2.74 -18.75 7.12
C GLY A 271 3.72 -18.68 5.94
N LEU A 272 3.60 -19.61 4.99
CA LEU A 272 4.46 -19.68 3.80
C LEU A 272 4.49 -18.36 3.01
N LEU A 273 3.34 -17.67 2.91
CA LEU A 273 3.23 -16.40 2.20
C LEU A 273 3.97 -15.27 2.90
N VAL A 274 3.81 -15.11 4.21
CA VAL A 274 4.53 -14.08 4.99
C VAL A 274 6.02 -14.36 4.97
N ARG A 275 6.44 -15.62 5.15
CA ARG A 275 7.84 -16.04 5.01
C ARG A 275 8.42 -15.75 3.63
N GLY A 276 7.64 -15.97 2.57
CA GLY A 276 8.04 -15.65 1.20
C GLY A 276 8.24 -14.16 0.98
N LEU A 277 7.31 -13.34 1.49
CA LEU A 277 7.40 -11.87 1.42
C LEU A 277 8.54 -11.31 2.28
N GLU A 278 8.85 -11.96 3.40
CA GLU A 278 9.98 -11.61 4.28
C GLU A 278 11.32 -12.17 3.79
N SER A 279 11.35 -12.87 2.65
CA SER A 279 12.61 -13.36 2.08
C SER A 279 13.55 -12.22 1.71
N ARG A 280 14.87 -12.48 1.79
CA ARG A 280 15.91 -11.48 1.49
C ARG A 280 15.77 -10.90 0.08
N LEU A 281 15.36 -11.72 -0.88
CA LEU A 281 15.18 -11.31 -2.27
C LEU A 281 13.99 -10.34 -2.41
N VAL A 282 12.84 -10.66 -1.83
CA VAL A 282 11.65 -9.79 -1.88
C VAL A 282 11.91 -8.47 -1.13
N GLN A 283 12.56 -8.52 0.03
CA GLN A 283 12.95 -7.30 0.75
C GLN A 283 13.97 -6.46 -0.02
N TYR A 284 14.91 -7.08 -0.74
CA TYR A 284 15.86 -6.36 -1.59
C TYR A 284 15.13 -5.66 -2.74
N LEU A 285 14.24 -6.37 -3.45
CA LEU A 285 13.41 -5.78 -4.50
C LEU A 285 12.55 -4.63 -3.96
N GLY A 286 12.00 -4.78 -2.75
CA GLY A 286 11.24 -3.72 -2.07
C GLY A 286 12.08 -2.49 -1.70
N ARG A 287 13.38 -2.64 -1.43
CA ARG A 287 14.27 -1.49 -1.18
C ARG A 287 14.60 -0.72 -2.46
N VAL A 288 14.69 -1.40 -3.60
CA VAL A 288 15.03 -0.79 -4.90
C VAL A 288 13.80 -0.27 -5.64
N SER A 289 12.62 -0.83 -5.37
CA SER A 289 11.37 -0.54 -6.10
C SER A 289 11.06 0.96 -6.16
N TYR A 290 11.21 1.69 -5.06
CA TYR A 290 10.93 3.14 -5.02
C TYR A 290 11.83 3.93 -5.98
N SER A 291 13.14 3.67 -5.99
CA SER A 291 14.07 4.33 -6.92
C SER A 291 13.77 3.96 -8.37
N LEU A 292 13.42 2.70 -8.63
CA LEU A 292 13.03 2.25 -9.97
C LEU A 292 11.73 2.93 -10.42
N CYS A 293 10.73 3.05 -9.54
CA CYS A 293 9.47 3.75 -9.83
C CYS A 293 9.67 5.23 -10.16
N LEU A 294 10.68 5.90 -9.60
CA LEU A 294 10.97 7.29 -9.97
C LEU A 294 11.70 7.40 -11.30
N VAL A 295 12.60 6.47 -11.61
CA VAL A 295 13.49 6.59 -12.77
C VAL A 295 12.90 5.95 -14.02
N HIS A 296 12.00 4.99 -13.89
CA HIS A 296 11.47 4.26 -15.04
C HIS A 296 10.72 5.15 -16.03
N GLY A 297 9.88 6.09 -15.57
CA GLY A 297 9.13 7.00 -16.44
C GLY A 297 10.05 7.80 -17.36
N PRO A 298 11.04 8.53 -16.81
CA PRO A 298 12.03 9.25 -17.59
C PRO A 298 12.87 8.37 -18.52
N VAL A 299 13.28 7.19 -18.05
CA VAL A 299 14.06 6.24 -18.86
C VAL A 299 13.23 5.68 -20.01
N MET A 300 11.97 5.34 -19.78
CA MET A 300 11.05 4.86 -20.80
C MET A 300 10.79 5.95 -21.84
N HIS A 301 10.54 7.19 -21.42
CA HIS A 301 10.39 8.32 -22.33
C HIS A 301 11.64 8.61 -23.16
N GLY A 302 12.83 8.61 -22.53
CA GLY A 302 14.07 8.92 -23.24
C GLY A 302 14.58 7.76 -24.10
N LEU A 303 14.79 6.59 -23.50
CA LEU A 303 15.39 5.42 -24.13
C LEU A 303 14.34 4.49 -24.74
N GLY A 304 13.24 4.23 -24.04
CA GLY A 304 12.20 3.29 -24.48
C GLY A 304 11.60 3.65 -25.84
N TYR A 305 11.18 4.90 -26.03
CA TYR A 305 10.63 5.38 -27.32
C TYR A 305 11.66 5.45 -28.45
N ARG A 306 12.96 5.36 -28.15
CA ARG A 306 14.02 5.25 -29.18
C ARG A 306 14.29 3.80 -29.56
N VAL A 307 14.36 2.93 -28.56
CA VAL A 307 14.69 1.51 -28.75
C VAL A 307 13.50 0.73 -29.32
N PHE A 308 12.28 1.04 -28.89
CA PHE A 308 11.09 0.28 -29.29
C PHE A 308 10.83 0.31 -30.80
N PRO A 309 10.88 1.47 -31.50
CA PRO A 309 10.76 1.50 -32.96
C PRO A 309 11.89 0.76 -33.68
N LEU A 310 13.13 0.81 -33.15
CA LEU A 310 14.27 0.12 -33.76
C LEU A 310 14.11 -1.40 -33.72
N ILE A 311 13.67 -1.94 -32.58
CA ILE A 311 13.38 -3.37 -32.43
C ILE A 311 12.19 -3.77 -33.32
N TRP A 312 11.16 -2.91 -33.37
CA TRP A 312 9.98 -3.17 -34.19
C TRP A 312 10.33 -3.21 -35.69
N ALA A 313 11.14 -2.27 -36.17
CA ALA A 313 11.63 -2.26 -37.56
C ALA A 313 12.46 -3.51 -37.85
N TRP A 314 13.43 -3.85 -36.99
CA TRP A 314 14.27 -5.04 -37.17
C TRP A 314 13.47 -6.34 -37.27
N ARG A 315 12.37 -6.48 -36.53
CA ARG A 315 11.53 -7.69 -36.59
C ARG A 315 10.72 -7.81 -37.89
N TRP A 316 10.43 -6.69 -38.57
CA TRP A 316 9.67 -6.69 -39.83
C TRP A 316 10.57 -6.73 -41.08
N ASP A 317 11.85 -6.37 -40.98
CA ASP A 317 12.81 -6.46 -42.10
C ASP A 317 13.32 -7.90 -42.36
N GLY A 318 12.92 -8.87 -41.53
CA GLY A 318 13.35 -10.27 -41.60
C GLY A 318 12.38 -11.25 -42.25
N TRP A 319 11.27 -10.78 -42.85
CA TRP A 319 10.27 -11.59 -43.55
C TRP A 319 9.94 -11.00 -44.92
#